data_AF-A0A2T6DPM3-F1
#
_entry.id   AF-A0A2T6DPM3-F1
#
_cell.length_a   1.000
_cell.length_b   1.000
_cell.length_c   1.000
_cell.angle_alpha   90.00
_cell.angle_beta   90.00
_cell.angle_gamma   90.00
#
_symmetry.space_group_name_H-M   'P 1'
#
loop_
_entity.id
_entity.type
_entity.pdbx_description
1 polymer ?
#
loop_
_entity_poly.entity_id
_entity_poly.type
_entity_poly.pdbx_seq_one_letter_code
_entity_poly.pdbx_strand_id
1 'polypeptide(L)'
;MKPLVLAVALIALPALAASAQDVPSSPVAPAPTPPQPIKLGEMKLKDGRTLKDVTIKEVLPEGLRVSHSDGGGRILADQLPDDLRKRFQLDTPETDKAVQAFKDKQAAEVNNVAEQSIKDANARSAQKSANAEKIKPLQTKLATLRSERDKTKADIEKKREENKYGARSIPALERFVVKIEDQIKTLEAEIKSLQ
;
A
#
# COMPACT_ATOMS: atom_id res chain seq x y z
N MET A 1 -9.26 18.48 44.68
CA MET A 1 -8.35 18.06 43.60
C MET A 1 -7.64 16.79 44.07
N LYS A 2 -7.93 15.64 43.48
CA LYS A 2 -7.36 14.32 43.85
C LYS A 2 -6.26 13.95 42.84
N PRO A 3 -5.04 13.57 43.24
CA PRO A 3 -4.06 13.03 42.32
C PRO A 3 -4.33 11.53 42.11
N LEU A 4 -4.54 11.13 40.85
CA LEU A 4 -4.66 9.74 40.45
C LEU A 4 -3.24 9.22 40.17
N VAL A 5 -2.81 8.26 40.99
CA VAL A 5 -1.50 7.60 40.90
C VAL A 5 -1.51 6.66 39.70
N LEU A 6 -0.50 6.81 38.83
CA LEU A 6 -0.26 5.98 37.65
C LEU A 6 0.46 4.69 38.10
N ALA A 7 -0.25 3.56 38.09
CA ALA A 7 0.34 2.25 38.32
C ALA A 7 0.92 1.71 37.00
N VAL A 8 2.25 1.64 36.92
CA VAL A 8 2.99 0.99 35.84
C VAL A 8 3.00 -0.52 36.11
N ALA A 9 2.17 -1.26 35.38
CA ALA A 9 2.16 -2.72 35.41
C ALA A 9 3.30 -3.25 34.51
N LEU A 10 4.32 -3.81 35.16
CA LEU A 10 5.42 -4.54 34.53
C LEU A 10 4.89 -5.91 34.08
N ILE A 11 4.68 -6.11 32.78
CA ILE A 11 4.28 -7.41 32.21
C ILE A 11 5.56 -8.21 31.96
N ALA A 12 5.77 -9.24 32.79
CA ALA A 12 6.83 -10.23 32.60
C ALA A 12 6.49 -11.15 31.42
N LEU A 13 7.41 -11.26 30.46
CA LEU A 13 7.35 -12.26 29.40
C LEU A 13 7.69 -13.65 29.96
N PRO A 14 6.90 -14.70 29.68
CA PRO A 14 7.32 -16.07 29.94
C PRO A 14 8.26 -16.54 28.83
N ALA A 15 9.45 -16.99 29.23
CA ALA A 15 10.36 -17.73 28.37
C ALA A 15 9.73 -19.10 28.04
N LEU A 16 9.37 -19.31 26.76
CA LEU A 16 8.99 -20.62 26.26
C LEU A 16 10.24 -21.50 26.18
N ALA A 17 10.33 -22.49 27.06
CA ALA A 17 11.26 -23.59 26.95
C ALA A 17 10.90 -24.45 25.74
N ALA A 18 11.79 -24.48 24.74
CA ALA A 18 11.71 -25.37 23.60
C ALA A 18 11.95 -26.82 24.07
N SER A 19 10.87 -27.59 24.18
CA SER A 19 10.94 -29.03 24.36
C SER A 19 11.25 -29.65 22.99
N ALA A 20 12.45 -30.19 22.84
CA ALA A 20 12.82 -31.04 21.71
C ALA A 20 12.05 -32.36 21.81
N GLN A 21 10.99 -32.51 21.02
CA GLN A 21 10.36 -33.80 20.79
C GLN A 21 11.17 -34.55 19.74
N ASP A 22 11.86 -35.59 20.19
CA ASP A 22 12.35 -36.69 19.34
C ASP A 22 11.15 -37.30 18.61
N VAL A 23 11.01 -36.98 17.31
CA VAL A 23 10.04 -37.60 16.42
C VAL A 23 10.67 -38.86 15.81
N PRO A 24 10.06 -40.05 15.95
CA PRO A 24 10.54 -41.27 15.33
C PRO A 24 10.50 -41.11 13.80
N SER A 25 11.67 -41.31 13.18
CA SER A 25 11.86 -41.28 11.73
C SER A 25 11.02 -42.37 11.07
N SER A 26 9.86 -41.98 10.53
CA SER A 26 9.11 -42.81 9.61
C SER A 26 9.88 -42.92 8.29
N PRO A 27 9.93 -44.09 7.63
CA PRO A 27 10.58 -44.24 6.34
C PRO A 27 9.91 -43.33 5.32
N VAL A 28 10.70 -42.37 4.81
CA VAL A 28 10.32 -41.47 3.73
C VAL A 28 9.94 -42.34 2.53
N ALA A 29 8.64 -42.40 2.23
CA ALA A 29 8.16 -42.89 0.94
C ALA A 29 8.88 -42.09 -0.16
N PRO A 30 9.34 -42.73 -1.25
CA PRO A 30 9.99 -42.02 -2.35
C PRO A 30 9.06 -40.90 -2.82
N ALA A 31 9.58 -39.67 -2.76
CA ALA A 31 8.85 -38.50 -3.22
C ALA A 31 8.35 -38.76 -4.65
N PRO A 32 7.06 -38.51 -4.96
CA PRO A 32 6.57 -38.61 -6.32
C PRO A 32 7.45 -37.70 -7.19
N THR A 33 8.07 -38.31 -8.20
CA THR A 33 8.96 -37.62 -9.14
C THR A 33 8.23 -36.37 -9.65
N PRO A 34 8.79 -35.15 -9.48
CA PRO A 34 8.16 -33.95 -9.98
C PRO A 34 7.92 -34.12 -11.49
N PRO A 35 6.70 -33.84 -12.00
CA PRO A 35 6.38 -34.00 -13.40
C PRO A 35 7.41 -33.23 -14.24
N GLN A 36 8.12 -33.95 -15.12
CA GLN A 36 9.17 -33.33 -15.92
C GLN A 36 8.53 -32.28 -16.84
N PRO A 37 9.09 -31.06 -16.90
CA PRO A 37 8.54 -29.99 -17.73
C PRO A 37 8.63 -30.38 -19.22
N ILE A 38 7.48 -30.55 -19.85
CA ILE A 38 7.40 -30.88 -21.28
C ILE A 38 7.64 -29.59 -22.06
N LYS A 39 8.76 -29.53 -22.79
CA LYS A 39 9.09 -28.43 -23.70
C LYS A 39 8.39 -28.62 -25.04
N LEU A 40 7.62 -27.63 -25.45
CA LEU A 40 6.98 -27.49 -26.75
C LEU A 40 7.62 -26.26 -27.43
N GLY A 41 8.28 -26.45 -28.57
CA GLY A 41 9.04 -25.39 -29.24
C GLY A 41 8.18 -24.19 -29.65
N GLU A 42 7.14 -24.43 -30.44
CA GLU A 42 6.22 -23.38 -30.88
C GLU A 42 4.78 -23.90 -30.80
N MET A 43 3.86 -23.06 -30.29
CA MET A 43 2.46 -23.42 -30.09
C MET A 43 1.56 -22.29 -30.54
N LYS A 44 0.57 -22.61 -31.37
CA LYS A 44 -0.48 -21.68 -31.79
C LYS A 44 -1.77 -21.95 -31.02
N LEU A 45 -2.30 -20.91 -30.37
CA LEU A 45 -3.58 -20.97 -29.66
C LEU A 45 -4.75 -20.73 -30.61
N LYS A 46 -5.96 -21.11 -30.18
CA LYS A 46 -7.19 -20.86 -30.93
C LYS A 46 -7.49 -19.37 -31.12
N ASP A 47 -7.02 -18.51 -30.21
CA ASP A 47 -7.17 -17.04 -30.35
C ASP A 47 -6.21 -16.40 -31.37
N GLY A 48 -5.44 -17.21 -32.10
CA GLY A 48 -4.48 -16.74 -33.11
C GLY A 48 -3.12 -16.31 -32.56
N ARG A 49 -2.92 -16.33 -31.23
CA ARG A 49 -1.63 -16.06 -30.59
C ARG A 49 -0.67 -17.22 -30.82
N THR A 50 0.59 -16.89 -31.09
CA THR A 50 1.67 -17.88 -31.25
C THR A 50 2.67 -17.69 -30.12
N LEU A 51 2.87 -18.71 -29.30
CA LEU A 51 3.82 -18.71 -28.20
C LEU A 51 5.06 -19.51 -28.60
N LYS A 52 6.24 -18.95 -28.30
CA LYS A 52 7.54 -19.59 -28.54
C LYS A 52 8.13 -20.07 -27.22
N ASP A 53 8.87 -21.16 -27.27
CA ASP A 53 9.55 -21.81 -26.14
C ASP A 53 8.60 -22.16 -24.98
N VAL A 54 7.44 -22.74 -25.30
CA VAL A 54 6.42 -23.07 -24.32
C VAL A 54 6.83 -24.30 -23.51
N THR A 55 7.09 -24.09 -22.23
CA THR A 55 7.35 -25.15 -21.27
C THR A 55 6.13 -25.35 -20.37
N ILE A 56 5.51 -26.52 -20.42
CA ILE A 56 4.40 -26.85 -19.53
C ILE A 56 4.97 -27.17 -18.15
N LYS A 57 4.54 -26.41 -17.15
CA LYS A 57 4.95 -26.58 -15.74
C LYS A 57 3.98 -27.45 -14.97
N GLU A 58 2.68 -27.31 -15.22
CA GLU A 58 1.63 -27.97 -14.45
C GLU A 58 0.38 -28.18 -15.29
N VAL A 59 -0.27 -29.33 -15.13
CA VAL A 59 -1.57 -29.64 -15.73
C VAL A 59 -2.64 -29.43 -14.67
N LEU A 60 -3.63 -28.61 -14.98
CA LEU A 60 -4.72 -28.23 -14.10
C LEU A 60 -6.05 -28.69 -14.72
N PRO A 61 -7.10 -28.91 -13.90
CA PRO A 61 -8.39 -29.36 -14.43
C PRO A 61 -9.02 -28.35 -15.40
N GLU A 62 -8.73 -27.05 -15.25
CA GLU A 62 -9.18 -25.97 -16.12
C GLU A 62 -8.23 -25.68 -17.31
N GLY A 63 -7.02 -26.25 -17.35
CA GLY A 63 -6.05 -25.95 -18.42
C GLY A 63 -4.59 -26.27 -18.08
N LEU A 64 -3.66 -25.51 -18.66
CA LEU A 64 -2.22 -25.73 -18.52
C LEU A 64 -1.52 -24.50 -17.96
N ARG A 65 -0.65 -24.69 -16.98
CA ARG A 65 0.30 -23.67 -16.55
C ARG A 65 1.55 -23.76 -17.39
N VAL A 66 1.83 -22.71 -18.14
CA VAL A 66 2.96 -22.67 -19.07
C VAL A 66 3.93 -21.55 -18.71
N SER A 67 5.18 -21.75 -19.08
CA SER A 67 6.23 -20.73 -19.11
C SER A 67 6.67 -20.58 -20.56
N HIS A 68 6.61 -19.37 -21.11
CA HIS A 68 7.11 -19.02 -22.43
C HIS A 68 8.17 -17.91 -22.29
N SER A 69 8.76 -17.49 -23.41
CA SER A 69 9.81 -16.44 -23.43
C SER A 69 9.33 -15.10 -22.86
N ASP A 70 8.10 -14.66 -23.18
CA ASP A 70 7.52 -13.41 -22.65
C ASP A 70 7.04 -13.49 -21.18
N GLY A 71 7.04 -14.67 -20.55
CA GLY A 71 6.53 -14.82 -19.17
C GLY A 71 5.85 -16.16 -18.87
N GLY A 72 5.28 -16.27 -17.67
CA GLY A 72 4.53 -17.44 -17.24
C GLY A 72 3.04 -17.11 -17.12
N GLY A 73 2.19 -18.03 -17.54
CA GLY A 73 0.74 -17.83 -17.54
C GLY A 73 -0.03 -19.13 -17.40
N ARG A 74 -1.33 -19.00 -17.18
CA ARG A 74 -2.27 -20.12 -17.22
C ARG A 74 -3.07 -19.99 -18.52
N ILE A 75 -3.07 -21.06 -19.32
CA ILE A 75 -3.85 -21.16 -20.55
C ILE A 75 -5.02 -22.09 -20.28
N LEU A 76 -6.24 -21.60 -20.53
CA LEU A 76 -7.46 -22.39 -20.35
C LEU A 76 -7.59 -23.45 -21.44
N ALA A 77 -8.23 -24.57 -21.12
CA ALA A 77 -8.46 -25.66 -22.08
C ALA A 77 -9.22 -25.22 -23.34
N ASP A 78 -10.08 -24.22 -23.23
CA ASP A 78 -10.83 -23.60 -24.33
C ASP A 78 -9.92 -22.93 -25.39
N GLN A 79 -8.76 -22.41 -24.97
CA GLN A 79 -7.82 -21.70 -25.85
C GLN A 79 -6.69 -22.60 -26.37
N LEU A 80 -6.60 -23.84 -25.88
CA LEU A 80 -5.61 -24.81 -26.32
C LEU A 80 -5.98 -25.39 -27.70
N PRO A 81 -4.99 -25.71 -28.54
CA PRO A 81 -5.21 -26.48 -29.76
C PRO A 81 -5.70 -27.89 -29.43
N ASP A 82 -6.51 -28.47 -30.32
CA ASP A 82 -7.18 -29.76 -30.08
C ASP A 82 -6.18 -30.91 -29.89
N ASP A 83 -5.00 -30.86 -30.52
CA ASP A 83 -3.92 -31.82 -30.31
C ASP A 83 -3.45 -31.88 -28.85
N LEU A 84 -3.35 -30.73 -28.17
CA LEU A 84 -2.92 -30.68 -26.78
C LEU A 84 -4.06 -31.03 -25.83
N ARG A 85 -5.30 -30.64 -26.15
CA ARG A 85 -6.47 -31.05 -25.36
C ARG A 85 -6.57 -32.57 -25.29
N LYS A 86 -6.42 -33.25 -26.43
CA LYS A 86 -6.40 -34.72 -26.49
C LYS A 86 -5.21 -35.32 -25.75
N ARG A 87 -4.00 -34.77 -25.94
CA ARG A 87 -2.77 -35.28 -25.32
C ARG A 87 -2.82 -35.23 -23.79
N PHE A 88 -3.45 -34.20 -23.22
CA PHE A 88 -3.60 -34.02 -21.77
C PHE A 88 -4.98 -34.43 -21.24
N GLN A 89 -5.82 -35.06 -22.06
CA GLN A 89 -7.17 -35.52 -21.69
C GLN A 89 -8.06 -34.41 -21.12
N LEU A 90 -7.94 -33.19 -21.66
CA LEU A 90 -8.70 -32.00 -21.27
C LEU A 90 -10.03 -31.87 -22.04
N ASP A 91 -10.42 -32.88 -22.81
CA ASP A 91 -11.69 -32.94 -23.56
C ASP A 91 -12.81 -33.59 -22.73
N THR A 92 -12.87 -33.26 -21.45
CA THR A 92 -13.90 -33.77 -20.55
C THR A 92 -14.93 -32.69 -20.21
N PRO A 93 -16.21 -33.05 -19.98
CA PRO A 93 -17.20 -32.08 -19.51
C PRO A 93 -16.85 -31.50 -18.13
N GLU A 94 -15.98 -32.16 -17.36
CA GLU A 94 -15.46 -31.64 -16.09
C GLU A 94 -14.49 -30.48 -16.31
N THR A 95 -13.65 -30.56 -17.35
CA THR A 95 -12.76 -29.48 -17.76
C THR A 95 -13.55 -28.24 -18.17
N ASP A 96 -14.62 -28.38 -18.95
CA ASP A 96 -15.45 -27.22 -19.35
C ASP A 96 -16.11 -26.55 -18.13
N LYS A 97 -16.58 -27.33 -17.15
CA LYS A 97 -17.08 -26.80 -15.88
C LYS A 97 -16.00 -26.09 -15.08
N ALA A 98 -14.78 -26.63 -15.03
CA ALA A 98 -13.65 -26.01 -14.33
C ALA A 98 -13.23 -24.70 -15.01
N VAL A 99 -13.23 -24.64 -16.35
CA VAL A 99 -12.98 -23.43 -17.12
C VAL A 99 -14.03 -22.37 -16.81
N GLN A 100 -15.33 -22.73 -16.81
CA GLN A 100 -16.39 -21.78 -16.51
C GLN A 100 -16.28 -21.25 -15.07
N ALA A 101 -16.11 -22.13 -14.09
CA ALA A 101 -15.93 -21.74 -12.70
C ALA A 101 -14.71 -20.82 -12.49
N PHE A 102 -13.63 -21.04 -13.26
CA PHE A 102 -12.47 -20.15 -13.24
C PHE A 102 -12.78 -18.78 -13.84
N LYS A 103 -13.47 -18.73 -15.00
CA LYS A 103 -13.92 -17.46 -15.63
C LYS A 103 -14.82 -16.67 -14.68
N ASP A 104 -15.75 -17.33 -14.01
CA ASP A 104 -16.66 -16.69 -13.05
C ASP A 104 -15.92 -16.14 -11.82
N LYS A 105 -14.96 -16.90 -11.28
CA LYS A 105 -14.09 -16.44 -10.18
C LYS A 105 -13.26 -15.23 -10.59
N GLN A 106 -12.65 -15.28 -11.77
CA GLN A 106 -11.84 -14.17 -12.28
C GLN A 106 -12.71 -12.93 -12.52
N ALA A 107 -13.91 -13.08 -13.08
CA ALA A 107 -14.84 -11.98 -13.25
C ALA A 107 -15.26 -11.36 -11.91
N ALA A 108 -15.57 -12.19 -10.91
CA ALA A 108 -15.88 -11.72 -9.56
C ALA A 108 -14.70 -10.99 -8.91
N GLU A 109 -13.48 -11.51 -9.06
CA GLU A 109 -12.27 -10.87 -8.54
C GLU A 109 -12.01 -9.51 -9.21
N VAL A 110 -12.14 -9.43 -10.54
CA VAL A 110 -12.02 -8.17 -11.27
C VAL A 110 -13.07 -7.15 -10.80
N ASN A 111 -14.32 -7.58 -10.61
CA ASN A 111 -15.37 -6.71 -10.08
C ASN A 111 -15.06 -6.22 -8.66
N ASN A 112 -14.60 -7.12 -7.78
CA ASN A 112 -14.21 -6.75 -6.41
C ASN A 112 -13.05 -5.75 -6.39
N VAL A 113 -12.03 -5.95 -7.23
CA VAL A 113 -10.89 -5.03 -7.37
C VAL A 113 -11.35 -3.69 -7.94
N ALA A 114 -12.26 -3.69 -8.91
CA ALA A 114 -12.83 -2.47 -9.48
C ALA A 114 -13.64 -1.69 -8.42
N GLU A 115 -14.51 -2.36 -7.68
CA GLU A 115 -15.28 -1.75 -6.58
C GLU A 115 -14.37 -1.19 -5.48
N GLN A 116 -13.35 -1.95 -5.07
CA GLN A 116 -12.38 -1.48 -4.07
C GLN A 116 -11.63 -0.24 -4.56
N SER A 117 -11.21 -0.24 -5.83
CA SER A 117 -10.53 0.92 -6.44
C SER A 117 -11.41 2.16 -6.45
N ILE A 118 -12.72 2.01 -6.71
CA ILE A 118 -13.69 3.12 -6.64
C ILE A 118 -13.85 3.62 -5.21
N LYS A 119 -13.98 2.71 -4.23
CA LYS A 119 -14.07 3.07 -2.80
C LYS A 119 -12.82 3.82 -2.33
N ASP A 120 -11.64 3.32 -2.68
CA ASP A 120 -10.37 3.96 -2.32
C ASP A 120 -10.20 5.32 -3.01
N ALA A 121 -10.60 5.44 -4.27
CA ALA A 121 -10.58 6.72 -4.99
C ALA A 121 -11.51 7.74 -4.33
N ASN A 122 -12.71 7.33 -3.93
CA ASN A 122 -13.68 8.18 -3.23
C ASN A 122 -13.20 8.57 -1.82
N ALA A 123 -12.60 7.64 -1.08
CA ALA A 123 -12.01 7.94 0.23
C ALA A 123 -10.87 8.95 0.12
N ARG A 124 -9.99 8.79 -0.88
CA ARG A 124 -8.88 9.73 -1.14
C ARG A 124 -9.38 11.10 -1.59
N SER A 125 -10.43 11.17 -2.41
CA SER A 125 -10.99 12.45 -2.85
C SER A 125 -11.68 13.18 -1.68
N ALA A 126 -12.43 12.47 -0.85
CA ALA A 126 -13.04 13.01 0.36
C ALA A 126 -11.99 13.48 1.39
N GLN A 127 -10.90 12.73 1.55
CA GLN A 127 -9.80 13.15 2.43
C GLN A 127 -9.10 14.40 1.92
N LYS A 128 -8.88 14.51 0.60
CA LYS A 128 -8.30 15.70 -0.02
C LYS A 128 -9.19 16.93 0.14
N SER A 129 -10.50 16.80 -0.05
CA SER A 129 -11.42 17.93 0.17
C SER A 129 -11.47 18.35 1.63
N ALA A 130 -11.54 17.40 2.56
CA ALA A 130 -11.49 17.67 4.00
C ALA A 130 -10.18 18.37 4.42
N ASN A 131 -9.04 17.95 3.86
CA ASN A 131 -7.76 18.61 4.10
C ASN A 131 -7.73 20.01 3.48
N ALA A 132 -8.26 20.20 2.27
CA ALA A 132 -8.34 21.50 1.63
C ALA A 132 -9.19 22.49 2.44
N GLU A 133 -10.27 22.03 3.08
CA GLU A 133 -11.08 22.83 4.00
C GLU A 133 -10.33 23.23 5.27
N LYS A 134 -9.46 22.35 5.81
CA LYS A 134 -8.60 22.65 6.97
C LYS A 134 -7.46 23.61 6.63
N ILE A 135 -6.93 23.54 5.40
CA ILE A 135 -5.82 24.39 4.96
C ILE A 135 -6.24 25.87 4.92
N LYS A 136 -7.47 26.19 4.48
CA LYS A 136 -7.97 27.57 4.37
C LYS A 136 -7.85 28.39 5.68
N PRO A 137 -8.41 27.96 6.82
CA PRO A 137 -8.29 28.72 8.07
C PRO A 137 -6.84 28.78 8.58
N LEU A 138 -6.02 27.75 8.36
CA LEU A 138 -4.60 27.75 8.72
C LEU A 138 -3.82 28.80 7.90
N GLN A 139 -4.11 28.93 6.60
CA GLN A 139 -3.53 29.96 5.74
C GLN A 139 -3.92 31.37 6.20
N THR A 140 -5.19 31.59 6.55
CA THR A 140 -5.65 32.87 7.11
C THR A 140 -4.93 33.21 8.41
N LYS A 141 -4.82 32.23 9.33
CA LYS A 141 -4.10 32.42 10.61
C LYS A 141 -2.63 32.75 10.39
N LEU A 142 -1.98 32.07 9.44
CA LEU A 142 -0.60 32.31 9.06
C LEU A 142 -0.42 33.72 8.49
N ALA A 143 -1.33 34.19 7.63
CA ALA A 143 -1.30 35.56 7.11
C ALA A 143 -1.44 36.61 8.24
N THR A 144 -2.36 36.39 9.19
CA THR A 144 -2.53 37.27 10.36
C THR A 144 -1.26 37.33 11.22
N LEU A 145 -0.68 36.17 11.57
CA LEU A 145 0.54 36.11 12.38
C LEU A 145 1.73 36.77 11.69
N ARG A 146 1.86 36.62 10.36
CA ARG A 146 2.91 37.32 9.60
C ARG A 146 2.73 38.84 9.70
N SER A 147 1.51 39.34 9.53
CA SER A 147 1.22 40.78 9.69
C SER A 147 1.50 41.28 11.11
N GLU A 148 1.15 40.51 12.15
CA GLU A 148 1.41 40.86 13.55
C GLU A 148 2.92 40.89 13.87
N ARG A 149 3.67 39.91 13.35
CA ARG A 149 5.13 39.84 13.46
C ARG A 149 5.80 41.05 12.80
N ASP A 150 5.34 41.43 11.62
CA ASP A 150 5.90 42.57 10.89
C ASP A 150 5.57 43.91 11.57
N LYS A 151 4.35 44.07 12.09
CA LYS A 151 3.97 45.23 12.92
C LYS A 151 4.82 45.32 14.18
N THR A 152 5.00 44.22 14.89
CA THR A 152 5.81 44.18 16.12
C THR A 152 7.27 44.52 15.81
N LYS A 153 7.83 44.03 14.70
CA LYS A 153 9.19 44.38 14.26
C LYS A 153 9.31 45.88 13.96
N ALA A 154 8.33 46.46 13.28
CA ALA A 154 8.30 47.90 13.03
C ALA A 154 8.20 48.72 14.32
N ASP A 155 7.38 48.28 15.28
CA ASP A 155 7.27 48.92 16.60
C ASP A 155 8.57 48.82 17.41
N ILE A 156 9.30 47.70 17.32
CA ILE A 156 10.63 47.55 17.91
C ILE A 156 11.60 48.57 17.31
N GLU A 157 11.64 48.68 15.97
CA GLU A 157 12.55 49.59 15.29
C GLU A 157 12.24 51.05 15.63
N LYS A 158 10.96 51.45 15.55
CA LYS A 158 10.52 52.77 15.96
C LYS A 158 10.89 53.10 17.42
N LYS A 159 10.71 52.14 18.34
CA LYS A 159 11.11 52.32 19.75
C LYS A 159 12.62 52.39 19.94
N ARG A 160 13.42 51.75 19.09
CA ARG A 160 14.88 51.86 19.10
C ARG A 160 15.33 53.25 18.63
N GLU A 161 14.69 53.78 17.60
CA GLU A 161 14.96 55.15 17.11
C GLU A 161 14.50 56.23 18.12
N GLU A 162 13.30 56.10 18.68
CA GLU A 162 12.74 57.04 19.65
C GLU A 162 13.49 57.04 20.99
N ASN A 163 14.10 55.91 21.37
CA ASN A 163 14.61 55.72 22.72
C ASN A 163 16.11 55.40 22.74
N LYS A 164 16.91 56.46 22.60
CA LYS A 164 18.37 56.44 22.74
C LYS A 164 18.87 56.01 24.14
N TYR A 165 17.98 55.82 25.13
CA TYR A 165 18.30 55.58 26.56
C TYR A 165 17.54 54.42 27.23
N GLY A 166 17.36 53.28 26.54
CA GLY A 166 17.01 52.02 27.22
C GLY A 166 15.51 51.81 27.46
N ALA A 167 14.74 51.68 26.38
CA ALA A 167 13.35 51.23 26.47
C ALA A 167 13.26 49.83 27.09
N ARG A 168 12.85 49.75 28.36
CA ARG A 168 12.60 48.48 29.08
C ARG A 168 11.61 47.53 28.36
N SER A 169 10.87 48.01 27.36
CA SER A 169 9.88 47.23 26.61
C SER A 169 10.44 46.47 25.39
N ILE A 170 11.64 46.79 24.89
CA ILE A 170 12.22 46.11 23.70
C ILE A 170 12.40 44.58 23.93
N PRO A 171 13.00 44.11 25.05
CA PRO A 171 13.21 42.68 25.25
C PRO A 171 11.90 41.86 25.41
N ALA A 172 10.80 42.52 25.78
CA ALA A 172 9.50 41.87 25.83
C ALA A 172 8.91 41.68 24.42
N LEU A 173 9.03 42.70 23.56
CA LEU A 173 8.59 42.64 22.17
C LEU A 173 9.42 41.66 21.35
N GLU A 174 10.74 41.59 21.55
CA GLU A 174 11.60 40.61 20.87
C GLU A 174 11.21 39.17 21.22
N ARG A 175 10.95 38.88 22.51
CA ARG A 175 10.43 37.56 22.93
C ARG A 175 9.07 37.26 22.31
N PHE A 176 8.22 38.26 22.13
CA PHE A 176 6.94 38.11 21.46
C PHE A 176 7.10 37.76 19.97
N VAL A 177 8.03 38.44 19.26
CA VAL A 177 8.38 38.13 17.87
C VAL A 177 8.86 36.69 17.72
N VAL A 178 9.78 36.22 18.57
CA VAL A 178 10.26 34.83 18.54
C VAL A 178 9.11 33.85 18.70
N LYS A 179 8.20 34.11 19.64
CA LYS A 179 7.00 33.27 19.84
C LYS A 179 6.10 33.23 18.60
N ILE A 180 5.89 34.36 17.92
CA ILE A 180 5.12 34.38 16.68
C ILE A 180 5.84 33.59 15.57
N GLU A 181 7.16 33.73 15.45
CA GLU A 181 7.96 32.99 14.46
C GLU A 181 7.87 31.47 14.67
N ASP A 182 7.88 30.99 15.92
CA ASP A 182 7.68 29.58 16.23
C ASP A 182 6.26 29.10 15.90
N GLN A 183 5.25 29.93 16.14
CA GLN A 183 3.87 29.63 15.73
C GLN A 183 3.73 29.55 14.21
N ILE A 184 4.35 30.47 13.46
CA ILE A 184 4.38 30.45 11.99
C ILE A 184 5.01 29.15 11.49
N LYS A 185 6.18 28.76 12.01
CA LYS A 185 6.86 27.51 11.62
C LYS A 185 5.99 26.29 11.87
N THR A 186 5.28 26.26 13.01
CA THR A 186 4.38 25.15 13.36
C THR A 186 3.22 25.05 12.37
N LEU A 187 2.58 26.18 12.04
CA LEU A 187 1.48 26.22 11.07
C LEU A 187 1.94 25.88 9.65
N GLU A 188 3.13 26.30 9.24
CA GLU A 188 3.72 25.92 7.95
C GLU A 188 3.94 24.42 7.86
N ALA A 189 4.42 23.78 8.93
CA ALA A 189 4.58 22.34 9.01
C ALA A 189 3.23 21.61 8.95
N GLU A 190 2.20 22.13 9.63
CA GLU A 190 0.85 21.57 9.62
C GLU A 190 0.18 21.68 8.24
N ILE A 191 0.31 22.84 7.56
CA ILE A 191 -0.19 23.00 6.19
C ILE A 191 0.52 22.01 5.25
N LYS A 192 1.85 21.86 5.41
CA LYS A 192 2.64 20.96 4.59
C LYS A 192 2.29 19.48 4.80
N SER A 193 1.88 19.08 6.01
CA SER A 193 1.48 17.69 6.28
C SER A 193 0.08 17.35 5.78
N LEU A 194 -0.76 18.36 5.49
CA LEU A 194 -2.11 18.20 4.96
C LEU A 194 -2.18 18.19 3.42
N GLN A 195 -1.10 18.58 2.74
CA GLN A 195 -0.94 18.58 1.27
C GLN A 195 -0.45 17.22 0.76
#